data_AF-A0A501WSA0-F1
#
_entry.id   AF-A0A501WSA0-F1
#
_cell.length_a   1.000
_cell.length_b   1.000
_cell.length_c   1.000
_cell.angle_alpha   90.00
_cell.angle_beta   90.00
_cell.angle_gamma   90.00
#
_symmetry.space_group_name_H-M   'P 1'
#
loop_
_entity.id
_entity.type
_entity.pdbx_description
1 polymer ?
#
loop_
_entity_poly.entity_id
_entity_poly.type
_entity_poly.pdbx_seq_one_letter_code
_entity_poly.pdbx_strand_id
1 'polypeptide(L)'
;MRWRRVLNVVDCHAEGEIGRVITGGVGQVPGATMFDKKLHLEAGMDDIREFILFEPRGAVWHNANIVLPSNHPAARMGYVILETTEYPAMSGSNTMCVATVLLETGILPMIEPVTELTLESPAGLIRLRCACEGGKVTSVRLVNQPAFCYHLDAPVEVEGLGTIPVSVADGGMTEAMVDAAARGFAIEPSEARDLCVLGQRIKAAAAAQLAVAHPENPAMPGLTNTEFMGPVRRKRDGGLSHGVSRVPGYRASLGSGAIDAAAEPEFDRVAAGAPRIDARGGFAQPALARATTTIHEMLAEAGTATVMMRNSHHFSALWPDLEPFAEAGLVALTMVAGGPTVTMRGATRNVFGTNPIAFGCPVAGARPLAMDLATSTTSNGDLRIVRDEDREVPIGTGLGRGGRDIDDPDEILAHGDALPFGGHKGAALSLMVEVLASSLTGGGFSHESGFENGNQSPRTGQFLIVIDPSRGQDGFAARVAGFIDVLRAHGIGRLPSDRRYRHRDAAEKRGIPVTDTIRALFV
;
A
#
# COMPACT_ATOMS: atom_id res chain seq x y z
N MET A 1 45.36 -21.99 12.22
CA MET A 1 44.73 -20.65 12.21
C MET A 1 45.12 -19.90 13.48
N ARG A 2 45.55 -18.64 13.37
CA ARG A 2 45.74 -17.76 14.54
C ARG A 2 44.50 -16.87 14.67
N TRP A 3 43.49 -17.34 15.39
CA TRP A 3 42.28 -16.55 15.67
C TRP A 3 42.64 -15.38 16.58
N ARG A 4 42.43 -14.15 16.12
CA ARG A 4 42.65 -12.92 16.91
C ARG A 4 41.37 -12.33 17.51
N ARG A 5 40.21 -12.62 16.91
CA ARG A 5 38.89 -12.13 17.35
C ARG A 5 37.79 -13.06 16.86
N VAL A 6 36.75 -13.22 17.67
CA VAL A 6 35.51 -13.94 17.33
C VAL A 6 34.35 -13.08 17.83
N LEU A 7 33.38 -12.80 16.95
CA LEU A 7 32.15 -12.07 17.28
C LEU A 7 30.96 -12.98 17.01
N ASN A 8 29.98 -12.97 17.93
CA ASN A 8 28.69 -13.63 17.71
C ASN A 8 27.72 -12.58 17.17
N VAL A 9 27.19 -12.82 15.97
CA VAL A 9 26.36 -11.86 15.25
C VAL A 9 25.08 -12.56 14.80
N VAL A 10 23.95 -11.91 15.03
CA VAL A 10 22.65 -12.33 14.50
C VAL A 10 22.23 -11.32 13.45
N ASP A 11 22.00 -11.80 12.23
CA ASP A 11 21.49 -10.97 11.14
C ASP A 11 19.97 -10.86 11.21
N CYS A 12 19.45 -9.66 11.03
CA CYS A 12 18.02 -9.35 10.96
C CYS A 12 17.80 -8.16 10.01
N HIS A 13 16.55 -7.73 9.86
CA HIS A 13 16.24 -6.51 9.11
C HIS A 13 15.01 -5.80 9.69
N ALA A 14 14.96 -4.49 9.51
CA ALA A 14 13.76 -3.68 9.70
C ALA A 14 13.37 -3.08 8.35
N GLU A 15 12.23 -3.51 7.80
CA GLU A 15 11.68 -3.02 6.52
C GLU A 15 12.63 -3.10 5.29
N GLY A 16 13.69 -3.90 5.38
CA GLY A 16 14.66 -4.12 4.29
C GLY A 16 16.04 -3.55 4.59
N GLU A 17 16.16 -2.71 5.62
CA GLU A 17 17.44 -2.26 6.16
C GLU A 17 18.10 -3.41 6.94
N ILE A 18 19.27 -3.85 6.49
CA ILE A 18 19.96 -5.01 7.04
C ILE A 18 20.68 -4.59 8.33
N GLY A 19 20.27 -5.20 9.44
CA GLY A 19 20.87 -4.98 10.75
C GLY A 19 21.58 -6.19 11.31
N ARG A 20 22.76 -5.96 11.87
CA ARG A 20 23.60 -6.99 12.50
C ARG A 20 23.70 -6.76 13.98
N VAL A 21 23.19 -7.69 14.79
CA VAL A 21 23.22 -7.54 16.25
C VAL A 21 24.34 -8.41 16.82
N ILE A 22 25.38 -7.77 17.33
CA ILE A 22 26.51 -8.39 18.00
C ILE A 22 26.10 -8.73 19.43
N THR A 23 25.95 -10.02 19.71
CA THR A 23 25.49 -10.55 21.00
C THR A 23 26.64 -11.06 21.87
N GLY A 24 27.87 -11.11 21.33
CA GLY A 24 29.04 -11.53 22.09
C GLY A 24 30.37 -11.33 21.35
N GLY A 25 31.47 -11.42 22.10
CA GLY A 25 32.84 -11.33 21.56
C GLY A 25 33.50 -9.94 21.64
N VAL A 26 32.78 -8.92 22.12
CA VAL A 26 33.31 -7.54 22.26
C VAL A 26 34.05 -7.31 23.58
N GLY A 27 33.68 -8.03 24.65
CA GLY A 27 34.24 -7.81 25.99
C GLY A 27 33.51 -6.71 26.77
N GLN A 28 34.17 -6.15 27.78
CA GLN A 28 33.61 -5.07 28.61
C GLN A 28 33.92 -3.71 27.99
N VAL A 29 32.90 -2.87 27.84
CA VAL A 29 33.03 -1.48 27.39
C VAL A 29 32.77 -0.56 28.59
N PRO A 30 33.77 0.22 29.05
CA PRO A 30 33.61 1.13 30.18
C PRO A 30 32.70 2.32 29.84
N GLY A 31 31.98 2.81 30.84
CA GLY A 31 31.07 3.95 30.71
C GLY A 31 29.91 3.86 31.70
N ALA A 32 29.45 5.00 32.21
CA ALA A 32 28.31 5.05 33.13
C ALA A 32 26.99 4.95 32.35
N THR A 33 26.91 5.56 31.16
CA THR A 33 25.76 5.54 30.25
C THR A 33 26.09 4.80 28.95
N MET A 34 25.08 4.48 28.13
CA MET A 34 25.36 4.04 26.75
C MET A 34 26.07 5.11 25.90
N PHE A 35 25.91 6.40 26.22
CA PHE A 35 26.63 7.47 25.55
C PHE A 35 28.14 7.40 25.85
N ASP A 36 28.53 7.16 27.09
CA ASP A 36 29.95 7.00 27.46
C ASP A 36 30.57 5.78 26.75
N LYS A 37 29.80 4.68 26.68
CA LYS A 37 30.24 3.44 26.00
C LYS A 37 30.37 3.65 24.50
N LYS A 38 29.46 4.41 23.87
CA LYS A 38 29.57 4.85 22.48
C LYS A 38 30.88 5.61 22.26
N LEU A 39 31.15 6.64 23.07
CA LEU A 39 32.38 7.44 22.95
C LEU A 39 33.64 6.59 23.12
N HIS A 40 33.63 5.62 24.04
CA HIS A 40 34.75 4.70 24.22
C HIS A 40 34.98 3.80 23.01
N LEU A 41 33.91 3.23 22.45
CA LEU A 41 33.98 2.39 21.25
C LEU A 41 34.52 3.19 20.06
N GLU A 42 33.98 4.39 19.85
CA GLU A 42 34.39 5.28 18.78
C GLU A 42 35.87 5.72 18.89
N ALA A 43 36.34 6.04 20.10
CA ALA A 43 37.71 6.52 20.29
C ALA A 43 38.77 5.42 20.31
N GLY A 44 38.42 4.17 20.68
CA GLY A 44 39.40 3.14 21.00
C GLY A 44 39.14 1.73 20.44
N MET A 45 37.97 1.49 19.83
CA MET A 45 37.55 0.16 19.35
C MET A 45 36.81 0.22 18.01
N ASP A 46 37.10 1.24 17.19
CA ASP A 46 36.44 1.45 15.89
C ASP A 46 36.72 0.32 14.89
N ASP A 47 37.80 -0.44 15.12
CA ASP A 47 38.16 -1.62 14.36
C ASP A 47 37.06 -2.72 14.38
N ILE A 48 36.14 -2.70 15.35
CA ILE A 48 34.94 -3.56 15.35
C ILE A 48 33.94 -3.12 14.28
N ARG A 49 33.68 -1.82 14.16
CA ARG A 49 32.78 -1.23 13.16
C ARG A 49 33.31 -1.50 11.76
N GLU A 50 34.60 -1.20 11.53
CA GLU A 50 35.27 -1.48 10.26
C GLU A 50 35.21 -2.97 9.91
N PHE A 51 35.48 -3.85 10.88
CA PHE A 51 35.48 -5.29 10.64
C PHE A 51 34.11 -5.85 10.20
N ILE A 52 33.01 -5.30 10.73
CA ILE A 52 31.65 -5.81 10.47
C ILE A 52 30.93 -5.08 9.33
N LEU A 53 31.23 -3.80 9.11
CA LEU A 53 30.53 -2.97 8.12
C LEU A 53 31.32 -2.71 6.83
N PHE A 54 32.64 -2.90 6.82
CA PHE A 54 33.42 -2.67 5.60
C PHE A 54 33.62 -3.96 4.80
N GLU A 55 33.97 -3.80 3.54
CA GLU A 55 34.29 -4.93 2.66
C GLU A 55 35.42 -5.78 3.25
N PRO A 56 35.35 -7.12 3.15
CA PRO A 56 34.43 -7.90 2.31
C PRO A 56 33.13 -8.34 3.02
N ARG A 57 32.87 -7.89 4.25
CA ARG A 57 31.77 -8.41 5.09
C ARG A 57 30.55 -7.50 5.13
N GLY A 58 30.75 -6.20 4.94
CA GLY A 58 29.68 -5.22 4.94
C GLY A 58 29.51 -4.48 3.61
N ALA A 59 28.55 -3.57 3.62
CA ALA A 59 28.13 -2.75 2.49
C ALA A 59 27.55 -1.44 3.04
N VAL A 60 27.45 -0.40 2.21
CA VAL A 60 27.03 0.95 2.65
C VAL A 60 25.61 1.01 3.25
N TRP A 61 24.76 0.02 2.96
CA TRP A 61 23.40 -0.10 3.50
C TRP A 61 23.28 -1.07 4.69
N HIS A 62 24.40 -1.53 5.25
CA HIS A 62 24.41 -2.33 6.47
C HIS A 62 24.60 -1.43 7.70
N ASN A 63 23.89 -1.76 8.78
CA ASN A 63 24.16 -1.26 10.12
C ASN A 63 24.49 -2.43 11.06
N ALA A 64 25.09 -2.09 12.20
CA ALA A 64 25.35 -3.06 13.26
C ALA A 64 25.04 -2.46 14.63
N ASN A 65 24.86 -3.33 15.61
CA ASN A 65 24.51 -2.98 16.98
C ASN A 65 25.31 -3.84 17.94
N ILE A 66 25.95 -3.24 18.94
CA ILE A 66 26.62 -3.98 20.01
C ILE A 66 25.69 -4.01 21.21
N VAL A 67 25.24 -5.21 21.60
CA VAL A 67 24.49 -5.40 22.84
C VAL A 67 25.44 -5.30 24.03
N LEU A 68 25.12 -4.44 24.99
CA LEU A 68 25.94 -4.19 26.18
C LEU A 68 25.06 -4.16 27.44
N PRO A 69 25.59 -4.52 28.62
CA PRO A 69 24.87 -4.30 29.87
C PRO A 69 24.56 -2.81 30.06
N SER A 70 23.32 -2.48 30.43
CA SER A 70 22.95 -1.14 30.86
C SER A 70 23.20 -0.97 32.36
N ASN A 71 23.63 0.22 32.77
CA ASN A 71 23.71 0.58 34.19
C ASN A 71 22.42 1.29 34.66
N HIS A 72 21.50 1.60 33.75
CA HIS A 72 20.27 2.30 34.07
C HIS A 72 19.23 1.30 34.64
N PRO A 73 18.68 1.53 35.85
CA PRO A 73 17.83 0.54 36.54
C PRO A 73 16.52 0.20 35.79
N ALA A 74 16.05 1.12 34.95
CA ALA A 74 14.84 0.91 34.14
C ALA A 74 15.10 0.13 32.83
N ALA A 75 16.35 -0.01 32.38
CA ALA A 75 16.66 -0.67 31.11
C ALA A 75 17.00 -2.15 31.33
N ARG A 76 16.47 -3.01 30.47
CA ARG A 76 16.74 -4.46 30.50
C ARG A 76 18.09 -4.79 29.88
N MET A 77 18.51 -4.00 28.89
CA MET A 77 19.77 -4.10 28.19
C MET A 77 20.08 -2.76 27.52
N GLY A 78 21.35 -2.49 27.27
CA GLY A 78 21.79 -1.36 26.45
C GLY A 78 22.30 -1.82 25.08
N TYR A 79 22.43 -0.89 24.16
CA TYR A 79 23.09 -1.14 22.89
C TYR A 79 23.79 0.12 22.38
N VAL A 80 24.81 -0.06 21.55
CA VAL A 80 25.50 1.01 20.82
C VAL A 80 25.37 0.72 19.32
N ILE A 81 25.00 1.74 18.56
CA ILE A 81 24.75 1.64 17.12
C ILE A 81 26.05 1.91 16.36
N LEU A 82 26.26 1.17 15.29
CA LEU A 82 27.39 1.21 14.38
C LEU A 82 26.84 1.45 12.96
N GLU A 83 27.26 2.54 12.32
CA GLU A 83 26.98 2.78 10.91
C GLU A 83 28.28 2.96 10.12
N THR A 84 28.19 2.94 8.79
CA THR A 84 29.37 2.97 7.92
C THR A 84 30.20 4.26 8.11
N THR A 85 29.56 5.36 8.53
CA THR A 85 30.21 6.66 8.68
C THR A 85 30.29 7.17 10.11
N GLU A 86 29.50 6.61 11.04
CA GLU A 86 29.39 7.16 12.39
C GLU A 86 28.87 6.15 13.42
N TYR A 87 28.76 6.61 14.66
CA TYR A 87 28.04 5.96 15.75
C TYR A 87 26.79 6.79 16.09
N PRO A 88 25.62 6.46 15.53
CA PRO A 88 24.40 7.19 15.84
C PRO A 88 24.02 7.08 17.32
N ALA A 89 23.43 8.15 17.85
CA ALA A 89 22.94 8.14 19.22
C ALA A 89 21.59 7.40 19.36
N MET A 90 20.74 7.47 18.34
CA MET A 90 19.52 6.69 18.26
C MET A 90 19.14 6.44 16.79
N SER A 91 18.72 5.21 16.50
CA SER A 91 18.07 4.85 15.24
C SER A 91 16.92 3.88 15.51
N GLY A 92 15.74 4.17 14.94
CA GLY A 92 14.53 3.39 15.17
C GLY A 92 14.64 1.96 14.64
N SER A 93 15.13 1.80 13.41
CA SER A 93 15.32 0.49 12.75
C SER A 93 16.31 -0.39 13.51
N ASN A 94 17.47 0.16 13.88
CA ASN A 94 18.47 -0.49 14.73
C ASN A 94 17.87 -0.97 16.06
N THR A 95 17.05 -0.12 16.71
CA THR A 95 16.37 -0.48 17.96
C THR A 95 15.41 -1.65 17.77
N MET A 96 14.65 -1.67 16.68
CA MET A 96 13.75 -2.77 16.34
C MET A 96 14.52 -4.07 16.11
N CYS A 97 15.63 -4.01 15.37
CA CYS A 97 16.55 -5.14 15.17
C CYS A 97 17.06 -5.71 16.50
N VAL A 98 17.57 -4.85 17.39
CA VAL A 98 18.07 -5.26 18.71
C VAL A 98 16.96 -5.90 19.55
N ALA A 99 15.78 -5.28 19.62
CA ALA A 99 14.65 -5.82 20.39
C ALA A 99 14.23 -7.22 19.88
N THR A 100 14.11 -7.37 18.56
CA THR A 100 13.79 -8.65 17.92
C THR A 100 14.83 -9.72 18.24
N VAL A 101 16.12 -9.42 18.06
CA VAL A 101 17.19 -10.38 18.34
C VAL A 101 17.21 -10.75 19.82
N LEU A 102 17.11 -9.79 20.74
CA LEU A 102 17.12 -10.08 22.18
C LEU A 102 16.00 -11.04 22.59
N LEU A 103 14.79 -10.88 22.03
CA LEU A 103 13.63 -11.70 22.34
C LEU A 103 13.66 -13.06 21.64
N GLU A 104 13.90 -13.10 20.33
CA GLU A 104 13.84 -14.34 19.54
C GLU A 104 15.02 -15.29 19.82
N THR A 105 16.16 -14.77 20.26
CA THR A 105 17.30 -15.60 20.70
C THR A 105 17.21 -16.04 22.16
N GLY A 106 16.21 -15.53 22.91
CA GLY A 106 16.03 -15.83 24.33
C GLY A 106 17.03 -15.17 25.27
N ILE A 107 17.82 -14.19 24.80
CA ILE A 107 18.68 -13.36 25.68
C ILE A 107 17.82 -12.61 26.70
N LEU A 108 16.67 -12.10 26.26
CA LEU A 108 15.60 -11.61 27.13
C LEU A 108 14.36 -12.50 26.95
N PRO A 109 13.56 -12.71 28.02
CA PRO A 109 12.36 -13.53 27.93
C PRO A 109 11.29 -12.85 27.06
N MET A 110 10.69 -13.60 26.14
CA MET A 110 9.51 -13.21 25.38
C MET A 110 8.23 -13.55 26.15
N ILE A 111 7.30 -12.60 26.20
CA ILE A 111 5.95 -12.74 26.76
C ILE A 111 4.94 -12.49 25.63
N GLU A 112 4.06 -13.45 25.38
CA GLU A 112 3.00 -13.35 24.38
C GLU A 112 1.66 -12.92 25.03
N PRO A 113 0.78 -12.17 24.31
CA PRO A 113 0.91 -11.72 22.92
C PRO A 113 1.74 -10.44 22.75
N VAL A 114 2.17 -9.83 23.86
CA VAL A 114 2.91 -8.57 23.87
C VAL A 114 4.00 -8.60 24.92
N THR A 115 5.24 -8.34 24.51
CA THR A 115 6.35 -8.07 25.41
C THR A 115 6.58 -6.57 25.52
N GLU A 116 6.54 -6.03 26.73
CA GLU A 116 6.95 -4.65 27.01
C GLU A 116 8.34 -4.64 27.66
N LEU A 117 9.24 -3.83 27.13
CA LEU A 117 10.59 -3.69 27.63
C LEU A 117 11.14 -2.28 27.40
N THR A 118 12.16 -1.92 28.16
CA THR A 118 12.92 -0.69 27.95
C THR A 118 14.36 -1.07 27.63
N LEU A 119 14.91 -0.49 26.58
CA LEU A 119 16.33 -0.56 26.24
C LEU A 119 16.99 0.80 26.45
N GLU A 120 18.31 0.83 26.65
CA GLU A 120 19.10 2.06 26.68
C GLU A 120 19.88 2.17 25.36
N SER A 121 19.68 3.26 24.61
CA SER A 121 20.54 3.68 23.51
C SER A 121 21.50 4.78 23.97
N PRO A 122 22.50 5.19 23.19
CA PRO A 122 23.34 6.34 23.56
C PRO A 122 22.55 7.66 23.74
N ALA A 123 21.38 7.81 23.13
CA ALA A 123 20.48 8.95 23.35
C ALA A 123 19.59 8.80 24.60
N GLY A 124 19.58 7.64 25.27
CA GLY A 124 18.81 7.40 26.50
C GLY A 124 17.83 6.24 26.39
N LEU A 125 16.79 6.26 27.24
CA LEU A 125 15.83 5.15 27.34
C LEU A 125 14.83 5.12 26.18
N ILE A 126 14.69 3.95 25.57
CA ILE A 126 13.70 3.69 24.52
C ILE A 126 12.71 2.64 25.03
N ARG A 127 11.43 3.02 25.10
CA ARG A 127 10.35 2.14 25.57
C ARG A 127 9.75 1.40 24.39
N LEU A 128 9.63 0.08 24.52
CA LEU A 128 9.23 -0.81 23.43
C LEU A 128 8.02 -1.65 23.83
N ARG A 129 7.14 -1.84 22.86
CA ARG A 129 6.05 -2.79 22.89
C ARG A 129 6.15 -3.67 21.65
N CYS A 130 6.53 -4.93 21.85
CA CYS A 130 6.72 -5.92 20.80
C CYS A 130 5.50 -6.86 20.78
N ALA A 131 4.78 -6.92 19.67
CA ALA A 131 3.78 -7.96 19.46
C ALA A 131 4.50 -9.26 19.11
N CYS A 132 4.09 -10.35 19.76
CA CYS A 132 4.77 -11.63 19.69
C CYS A 132 3.75 -12.76 19.48
N GLU A 133 4.09 -13.71 18.62
CA GLU A 133 3.26 -14.89 18.34
C GLU A 133 4.16 -16.07 17.93
N GLY A 134 4.03 -17.20 18.62
CA GLY A 134 4.75 -18.43 18.29
C GLY A 134 6.27 -18.30 18.38
N GLY A 135 6.77 -17.54 19.36
CA GLY A 135 8.20 -17.28 19.53
C GLY A 135 8.80 -16.26 18.55
N LYS A 136 7.97 -15.56 17.76
CA LYS A 136 8.39 -14.55 16.79
C LYS A 136 7.88 -13.16 17.14
N VAL A 137 8.71 -12.13 16.96
CA VAL A 137 8.28 -10.73 17.02
C VAL A 137 7.64 -10.36 15.68
N THR A 138 6.34 -10.03 15.70
CA THR A 138 5.55 -9.71 14.51
C THR A 138 5.44 -8.21 14.24
N SER A 139 5.58 -7.38 15.28
CA SER A 139 5.72 -5.93 15.13
C SER A 139 6.38 -5.32 16.37
N VAL A 140 7.08 -4.21 16.17
CA VAL A 140 7.68 -3.42 17.26
C VAL A 140 7.12 -2.01 17.20
N ARG A 141 6.68 -1.51 18.36
CA ARG A 141 6.36 -0.10 18.57
C ARG A 141 7.33 0.47 19.59
N LEU A 142 7.95 1.61 19.27
CA LEU A 142 8.85 2.30 20.19
C LEU A 142 8.34 3.71 20.51
N VAL A 143 8.71 4.19 21.69
CA VAL A 143 8.65 5.61 22.05
C VAL A 143 10.07 6.13 22.05
N ASN A 144 10.36 7.04 21.12
CA ASN A 144 11.68 7.59 20.90
C ASN A 144 11.99 8.75 21.87
N GLN A 145 13.23 9.25 21.85
CA GLN A 145 13.61 10.54 22.42
C GLN A 145 12.80 11.69 21.80
N PRO A 146 12.67 12.83 22.51
CA PRO A 146 12.01 14.01 21.97
C PRO A 146 12.61 14.43 20.63
N ALA A 147 11.76 14.62 19.63
CA ALA A 147 12.15 15.17 18.33
C ALA A 147 11.89 16.69 18.30
N PHE A 148 12.74 17.44 17.60
CA PHE A 148 12.63 18.90 17.48
C PHE A 148 13.29 19.41 16.20
N CYS A 149 12.92 20.62 15.76
CA CYS A 149 13.54 21.28 14.62
C CYS A 149 14.57 22.33 15.07
N TYR A 150 15.74 22.35 14.44
CA TYR A 150 16.72 23.43 14.57
C TYR A 150 16.36 24.61 13.66
N HIS A 151 16.02 24.30 12.40
CA HIS A 151 15.75 25.25 11.34
C HIS A 151 14.56 24.77 10.53
N LEU A 152 13.71 25.70 10.09
CA LEU A 152 12.62 25.44 9.15
C LEU A 152 12.89 26.24 7.88
N ASP A 153 12.95 25.55 6.75
CA ASP A 153 13.12 26.11 5.40
C ASP A 153 14.26 27.15 5.29
N ALA A 154 15.37 26.89 5.98
CA ALA A 154 16.52 27.78 5.96
C ALA A 154 17.12 27.80 4.55
N PRO A 155 17.46 28.99 4.01
CA PRO A 155 18.10 29.09 2.71
C PRO A 155 19.55 28.60 2.81
N VAL A 156 19.89 27.55 2.07
CA VAL A 156 21.24 26.99 2.00
C VAL A 156 21.77 27.15 0.58
N GLU A 157 22.90 27.82 0.43
CA GLU A 157 23.58 27.95 -0.87
C GLU A 157 24.33 26.65 -1.19
N VAL A 158 23.90 25.94 -2.24
CA VAL A 158 24.53 24.70 -2.68
C VAL A 158 25.28 24.96 -3.98
N GLU A 159 26.60 24.77 -3.97
CA GLU A 159 27.47 25.04 -5.12
C GLU A 159 26.95 24.31 -6.37
N GLY A 160 26.72 25.07 -7.46
CA GLY A 160 26.22 24.54 -8.73
C GLY A 160 24.72 24.21 -8.76
N LEU A 161 23.97 24.44 -7.68
CA LEU A 161 22.52 24.19 -7.57
C LEU A 161 21.74 25.42 -7.08
N GLY A 162 22.43 26.43 -6.54
CA GLY A 162 21.82 27.66 -6.03
C GLY A 162 21.23 27.48 -4.63
N THR A 163 20.34 28.39 -4.25
CA THR A 163 19.68 28.37 -2.95
C THR A 163 18.63 27.27 -2.86
N ILE A 164 18.79 26.37 -1.89
CA ILE A 164 17.84 25.30 -1.59
C ILE A 164 17.24 25.55 -0.20
N PRO A 165 15.91 25.56 -0.03
CA PRO A 165 15.30 25.56 1.30
C PRO A 165 15.53 24.20 1.96
N VAL A 166 16.13 24.22 3.16
CA VAL A 166 16.45 23.03 3.95
C VAL A 166 15.86 23.19 5.35
N SER A 167 15.04 22.25 5.77
CA SER A 167 14.66 22.10 7.18
C SER A 167 15.67 21.18 7.88
N VAL A 168 16.02 21.46 9.13
CA VAL A 168 16.93 20.63 9.91
C VAL A 168 16.24 20.20 11.19
N ALA A 169 16.13 18.90 11.41
CA ALA A 169 15.44 18.33 12.56
C ALA A 169 16.23 17.19 13.17
N ASP A 170 16.07 17.00 14.49
CA ASP A 170 16.53 15.83 15.22
C ASP A 170 15.33 14.94 15.56
N GLY A 171 15.47 13.64 15.24
CA GLY A 171 14.55 12.59 15.66
C GLY A 171 15.28 11.37 16.22
N GLY A 172 16.49 11.57 16.75
CA GLY A 172 17.46 10.51 17.11
C GLY A 172 18.76 10.58 16.30
N MET A 173 18.64 10.98 15.03
CA MET A 173 19.72 11.51 14.20
C MET A 173 19.30 12.89 13.70
N THR A 174 20.27 13.76 13.42
CA THR A 174 19.99 15.08 12.86
C THR A 174 20.12 15.07 11.34
N GLU A 175 19.04 15.48 10.66
CA GLU A 175 18.87 15.31 9.22
C GLU A 175 18.57 16.65 8.51
N ALA A 176 19.10 16.81 7.30
CA ALA A 176 18.72 17.87 6.38
C ALA A 176 17.56 17.37 5.53
N MET A 177 16.39 17.95 5.72
CA MET A 177 15.17 17.56 5.06
C MET A 177 14.88 18.48 3.88
N VAL A 178 14.63 17.89 2.71
CA VAL A 178 14.32 18.62 1.47
C VAL A 178 13.17 17.97 0.72
N ASP A 179 12.35 18.78 0.05
CA ASP A 179 11.28 18.28 -0.81
C ASP A 179 11.88 17.65 -2.08
N ALA A 180 11.57 16.37 -2.33
CA ALA A 180 12.10 15.60 -3.45
C ALA A 180 11.57 16.09 -4.80
N ALA A 181 10.28 16.38 -4.89
CA ALA A 181 9.62 16.78 -6.13
C ALA A 181 10.14 18.13 -6.64
N ALA A 182 10.38 19.08 -5.73
CA ALA A 182 11.00 20.36 -6.03
C ALA A 182 12.44 20.23 -6.55
N ARG A 183 13.07 19.06 -6.36
CA ARG A 183 14.39 18.69 -6.88
C ARG A 183 14.32 17.75 -8.08
N GLY A 184 13.11 17.47 -8.60
CA GLY A 184 12.89 16.64 -9.78
C GLY A 184 12.91 15.14 -9.51
N PHE A 185 12.66 14.70 -8.27
CA PHE A 185 12.66 13.29 -7.88
C PHE A 185 11.28 12.79 -7.45
N ALA A 186 10.95 11.56 -7.82
CA ALA A 186 9.74 10.85 -7.42
C ALA A 186 9.94 9.90 -6.20
N ILE A 187 11.19 9.70 -5.76
CA ILE A 187 11.64 8.74 -4.75
C ILE A 187 11.44 7.29 -5.22
N GLU A 188 12.12 6.94 -6.30
CA GLU A 188 12.09 5.60 -6.90
C GLU A 188 13.46 4.89 -6.85
N PRO A 189 13.52 3.54 -6.90
CA PRO A 189 14.79 2.81 -6.84
C PRO A 189 15.81 3.20 -7.93
N SER A 190 15.33 3.58 -9.12
CA SER A 190 16.16 4.07 -10.24
C SER A 190 16.89 5.38 -9.92
N GLU A 191 16.34 6.19 -9.02
CA GLU A 191 16.87 7.51 -8.65
C GLU A 191 17.86 7.44 -7.47
N ALA A 192 18.02 6.27 -6.84
CA ALA A 192 18.73 6.14 -5.57
C ALA A 192 20.16 6.71 -5.59
N ARG A 193 20.90 6.52 -6.70
CA ARG A 193 22.25 7.06 -6.86
C ARG A 193 22.25 8.58 -6.89
N ASP A 194 21.35 9.17 -7.67
CA ASP A 194 21.30 10.61 -7.88
C ASP A 194 20.80 11.33 -6.62
N LEU A 195 19.84 10.74 -5.92
CA LEU A 195 19.40 11.16 -4.58
C LEU A 195 20.57 11.15 -3.58
N CYS A 196 21.38 10.09 -3.56
CA CYS A 196 22.56 10.02 -2.69
C CYS A 196 23.56 11.14 -3.01
N VAL A 197 23.91 11.35 -4.29
CA VAL A 197 24.86 12.37 -4.71
C VAL A 197 24.37 13.77 -4.36
N LEU A 198 23.10 14.08 -4.67
CA LEU A 198 22.49 15.36 -4.33
C LEU A 198 22.44 15.57 -2.82
N GLY A 199 22.02 14.54 -2.08
CA GLY A 199 21.90 14.60 -0.62
C GLY A 199 23.23 14.91 0.06
N GLN A 200 24.33 14.27 -0.37
CA GLN A 200 25.65 14.59 0.18
C GLN A 200 26.05 16.07 -0.05
N ARG A 201 25.74 16.64 -1.22
CA ARG A 201 26.03 18.05 -1.52
C ARG A 201 25.19 18.99 -0.65
N ILE A 202 23.90 18.72 -0.51
CA ILE A 202 22.99 19.50 0.33
C ILE A 202 23.43 19.44 1.80
N LYS A 203 23.69 18.23 2.31
CA LYS A 203 24.17 18.02 3.68
C LYS A 203 25.44 18.80 3.97
N ALA A 204 26.46 18.68 3.12
CA ALA A 204 27.73 19.35 3.32
C ALA A 204 27.57 20.87 3.35
N ALA A 205 26.76 21.42 2.44
CA ALA A 205 26.45 22.84 2.38
C ALA A 205 25.68 23.32 3.63
N ALA A 206 24.66 22.57 4.05
CA ALA A 206 23.85 22.88 5.23
C ALA A 206 24.69 22.81 6.52
N ALA A 207 25.55 21.80 6.67
CA ALA A 207 26.43 21.66 7.82
C ALA A 207 27.44 22.81 7.95
N ALA A 208 27.86 23.40 6.82
CA ALA A 208 28.76 24.56 6.82
C ALA A 208 28.05 25.89 7.14
N GLN A 209 26.75 25.99 6.87
CA GLN A 209 26.00 27.25 6.91
C GLN A 209 25.07 27.37 8.13
N LEU A 210 24.63 26.25 8.71
CA LEU A 210 23.63 26.21 9.76
C LEU A 210 24.23 25.78 11.09
N ALA A 211 23.92 26.51 12.16
CA ALA A 211 24.28 26.13 13.51
C ALA A 211 23.38 24.97 13.98
N VAL A 212 24.00 23.83 14.27
CA VAL A 212 23.30 22.60 14.69
C VAL A 212 24.06 21.99 15.87
N ALA A 213 23.50 22.12 17.07
CA ALA A 213 24.07 21.57 18.30
C ALA A 213 22.94 21.08 19.20
N HIS A 214 22.98 19.80 19.57
CA HIS A 214 21.91 19.19 20.37
C HIS A 214 21.79 19.90 21.74
N PRO A 215 20.58 20.34 22.13
CA PRO A 215 20.39 21.27 23.24
C PRO A 215 20.76 20.68 24.60
N GLU A 216 20.60 19.36 24.76
CA GLU A 216 20.91 18.67 26.02
C GLU A 216 22.30 18.02 26.04
N ASN A 217 22.89 17.76 24.86
CA ASN A 217 24.16 17.06 24.75
C ASN A 217 24.93 17.51 23.50
N PRO A 218 25.71 18.60 23.59
CA PRO A 218 26.45 19.14 22.46
C PRO A 218 27.52 18.20 21.86
N ALA A 219 27.82 17.07 22.51
CA ALA A 219 28.73 16.05 21.99
C ALA A 219 28.05 15.05 21.03
N MET A 220 26.73 15.10 20.89
CA MET A 220 26.04 14.36 19.83
C MET A 220 26.40 14.97 18.46
N PRO A 221 26.60 14.14 17.42
CA PRO A 221 26.87 14.64 16.08
C PRO A 221 25.78 15.62 15.65
N GLY A 222 26.19 16.68 14.94
CA GLY A 222 25.28 17.63 14.32
C GLY A 222 24.63 17.03 13.06
N LEU A 223 24.54 17.81 12.00
CA LEU A 223 23.93 17.36 10.75
C LEU A 223 24.70 16.22 10.06
N THR A 224 24.19 14.99 10.09
CA THR A 224 24.87 13.81 9.50
C THR A 224 24.11 13.14 8.36
N ASN A 225 22.81 13.38 8.23
CA ASN A 225 21.96 12.74 7.22
C ASN A 225 21.20 13.73 6.32
N THR A 226 20.65 13.21 5.23
CA THR A 226 19.71 13.91 4.36
C THR A 226 18.46 13.08 4.17
N GLU A 227 17.31 13.69 4.37
CA GLU A 227 16.01 13.09 4.10
C GLU A 227 15.35 13.79 2.90
N PHE A 228 14.96 13.00 1.90
CA PHE A 228 14.14 13.47 0.79
C PHE A 228 12.68 13.17 1.10
N MET A 229 11.90 14.22 1.29
CA MET A 229 10.48 14.12 1.63
C MET A 229 9.63 14.14 0.36
N GLY A 230 8.57 13.34 0.37
CA GLY A 230 7.53 13.34 -0.65
C GLY A 230 6.14 13.49 -0.04
N PRO A 231 5.11 13.73 -0.87
CA PRO A 231 3.75 13.85 -0.37
C PRO A 231 3.28 12.52 0.25
N VAL A 232 2.58 12.60 1.39
CA VAL A 232 1.97 11.42 2.02
C VAL A 232 0.83 10.90 1.13
N ARG A 233 1.04 9.73 0.49
CA ARG A 233 0.01 9.07 -0.33
C ARG A 233 -0.71 7.98 0.50
N ARG A 234 -1.90 8.25 1.06
CA ARG A 234 -2.78 7.20 1.64
C ARG A 234 -4.22 7.35 1.15
N LYS A 235 -4.98 6.26 1.13
CA LYS A 235 -6.39 6.20 0.67
C LYS A 235 -7.16 5.18 1.51
N ARG A 236 -8.49 5.30 1.64
CA ARG A 236 -9.29 4.39 2.50
C ARG A 236 -9.06 2.93 2.15
N ASP A 237 -9.37 2.47 0.94
CA ASP A 237 -9.22 1.05 0.58
C ASP A 237 -8.13 0.82 -0.50
N GLY A 238 -7.31 1.83 -0.80
CA GLY A 238 -6.19 1.72 -1.75
C GLY A 238 -6.57 1.67 -3.25
N GLY A 239 -7.85 1.82 -3.62
CA GLY A 239 -8.28 1.88 -5.02
C GLY A 239 -7.97 3.24 -5.66
N LEU A 240 -6.82 3.39 -6.32
CA LEU A 240 -6.42 4.65 -6.96
C LEU A 240 -7.32 5.01 -8.15
N SER A 241 -7.71 4.00 -8.94
CA SER A 241 -8.40 4.15 -10.23
C SER A 241 -9.92 4.33 -10.13
N HIS A 242 -10.52 4.09 -8.96
CA HIS A 242 -11.99 4.07 -8.79
C HIS A 242 -12.43 4.87 -7.55
N GLY A 243 -11.63 5.86 -7.16
CA GLY A 243 -11.90 6.77 -6.05
C GLY A 243 -12.08 8.21 -6.52
N VAL A 244 -11.51 9.17 -5.79
CA VAL A 244 -11.63 10.61 -6.08
C VAL A 244 -11.15 10.99 -7.50
N SER A 245 -10.23 10.22 -8.08
CA SER A 245 -9.78 10.37 -9.48
C SER A 245 -10.92 10.28 -10.51
N ARG A 246 -12.06 9.68 -10.17
CA ARG A 246 -13.24 9.57 -11.05
C ARG A 246 -14.17 10.78 -10.99
N VAL A 247 -14.03 11.67 -10.00
CA VAL A 247 -14.92 12.83 -9.82
C VAL A 247 -15.00 13.72 -11.08
N PRO A 248 -13.88 14.08 -11.76
CA PRO A 248 -13.97 14.81 -13.03
C PRO A 248 -14.80 14.09 -14.11
N GLY A 249 -14.66 12.75 -14.21
CA GLY A 249 -15.41 11.94 -15.16
C GLY A 249 -16.90 11.85 -14.82
N TYR A 250 -17.27 11.76 -13.54
CA TYR A 250 -18.66 11.89 -13.09
C TYR A 250 -19.25 13.24 -13.47
N ARG A 251 -18.53 14.35 -13.20
CA ARG A 251 -18.97 15.70 -13.54
C ARG A 251 -19.16 15.88 -15.05
N ALA A 252 -18.23 15.38 -15.86
CA ALA A 252 -18.33 15.42 -17.32
C ALA A 252 -19.54 14.64 -17.83
N SER A 253 -19.76 13.42 -17.32
CA SER A 253 -20.87 12.55 -17.75
C SER A 253 -22.23 13.15 -17.37
N LEU A 254 -22.35 13.72 -16.16
CA LEU A 254 -23.54 14.46 -15.74
C LEU A 254 -23.77 15.71 -16.60
N GLY A 255 -22.71 16.50 -16.83
CA GLY A 255 -22.79 17.72 -17.64
C GLY A 255 -23.15 17.47 -19.11
N SER A 256 -22.82 16.29 -19.64
CA SER A 256 -23.21 15.88 -21.00
C SER A 256 -24.69 15.51 -21.13
N GLY A 257 -25.41 15.33 -20.00
CA GLY A 257 -26.78 14.83 -19.99
C GLY A 257 -26.91 13.33 -20.24
N ALA A 258 -25.80 12.59 -20.36
CA ALA A 258 -25.83 11.14 -20.55
C ALA A 258 -26.39 10.39 -19.34
N ILE A 259 -26.18 10.93 -18.13
CA ILE A 259 -26.68 10.36 -16.87
C ILE A 259 -27.81 11.21 -16.32
N ASP A 260 -28.94 10.60 -16.04
CA ASP A 260 -30.03 11.24 -15.31
C ASP A 260 -29.75 11.16 -13.80
N ALA A 261 -29.34 12.29 -13.22
CA ALA A 261 -29.04 12.42 -11.80
C ALA A 261 -30.27 12.25 -10.89
N ALA A 262 -31.47 12.45 -11.43
CA ALA A 262 -32.75 12.35 -10.72
C ALA A 262 -33.51 11.07 -11.06
N ALA A 263 -32.89 10.13 -11.78
CA ALA A 263 -33.52 8.88 -12.16
C ALA A 263 -34.01 8.11 -10.94
N GLU A 264 -35.31 7.80 -10.96
CA GLU A 264 -35.95 6.92 -10.00
C GLU A 264 -36.05 5.52 -10.62
N PRO A 265 -35.35 4.51 -10.07
CA PRO A 265 -35.33 3.16 -10.65
C PRO A 265 -36.71 2.50 -10.55
N GLU A 266 -37.04 1.71 -11.57
CA GLU A 266 -38.24 0.88 -11.61
C GLU A 266 -37.90 -0.57 -11.31
N PHE A 267 -38.79 -1.24 -10.55
CA PHE A 267 -38.60 -2.59 -10.09
C PHE A 267 -39.72 -3.49 -10.57
N ASP A 268 -39.35 -4.66 -11.11
CA ASP A 268 -40.28 -5.71 -11.46
C ASP A 268 -39.82 -7.04 -10.86
N ARG A 269 -40.74 -7.79 -10.27
CA ARG A 269 -40.49 -9.13 -9.73
C ARG A 269 -41.03 -10.15 -10.71
N VAL A 270 -40.15 -10.70 -11.54
CA VAL A 270 -40.55 -11.64 -12.59
C VAL A 270 -40.55 -13.11 -12.15
N ALA A 271 -39.92 -13.42 -11.02
CA ALA A 271 -39.99 -14.72 -10.34
C ALA A 271 -39.63 -14.58 -8.85
N ALA A 272 -39.75 -15.68 -8.09
CA ALA A 272 -39.50 -15.70 -6.64
C ALA A 272 -38.11 -15.16 -6.25
N GLY A 273 -37.08 -15.41 -7.06
CA GLY A 273 -35.70 -14.97 -6.84
C GLY A 273 -35.12 -14.17 -8.00
N ALA A 274 -35.92 -13.39 -8.73
CA ALA A 274 -35.45 -12.68 -9.93
C ALA A 274 -35.99 -11.24 -10.02
N PRO A 275 -35.36 -10.28 -9.32
CA PRO A 275 -35.70 -8.87 -9.49
C PRO A 275 -35.11 -8.33 -10.80
N ARG A 276 -35.94 -7.62 -11.57
CA ARG A 276 -35.51 -6.79 -12.70
C ARG A 276 -35.51 -5.33 -12.26
N ILE A 277 -34.46 -4.61 -12.63
CA ILE A 277 -34.28 -3.20 -12.29
C ILE A 277 -34.05 -2.43 -13.59
N ASP A 278 -34.86 -1.41 -13.84
CA ASP A 278 -34.55 -0.38 -14.84
C ASP A 278 -33.97 0.83 -14.10
N ALA A 279 -32.70 1.13 -14.30
CA ALA A 279 -32.07 2.30 -13.69
C ALA A 279 -32.44 3.61 -14.40
N ARG A 280 -33.19 3.55 -15.52
CA ARG A 280 -33.74 4.70 -16.26
C ARG A 280 -32.69 5.76 -16.63
N GLY A 281 -31.48 5.33 -16.97
CA GLY A 281 -30.37 6.24 -17.30
C GLY A 281 -29.65 6.82 -16.09
N GLY A 282 -29.98 6.37 -14.88
CA GLY A 282 -29.28 6.72 -13.64
C GLY A 282 -28.09 5.81 -13.34
N PHE A 283 -27.52 6.00 -12.15
CA PHE A 283 -26.41 5.19 -11.66
C PHE A 283 -26.87 3.81 -11.17
N ALA A 284 -26.00 2.81 -11.34
CA ALA A 284 -26.26 1.45 -10.87
C ALA A 284 -26.35 1.36 -9.33
N GLN A 285 -25.48 2.07 -8.61
CA GLN A 285 -25.38 1.96 -7.16
C GLN A 285 -26.63 2.47 -6.42
N PRO A 286 -27.20 3.65 -6.73
CA PRO A 286 -28.48 4.08 -6.17
C PRO A 286 -29.63 3.12 -6.51
N ALA A 287 -29.65 2.57 -7.72
CA ALA A 287 -30.67 1.60 -8.13
C ALA A 287 -30.58 0.30 -7.31
N LEU A 288 -29.38 -0.23 -7.09
CA LEU A 288 -29.14 -1.40 -6.25
C LEU A 288 -29.49 -1.14 -4.78
N ALA A 289 -29.10 0.02 -4.23
CA ALA A 289 -29.41 0.41 -2.86
C ALA A 289 -30.92 0.44 -2.59
N ARG A 290 -31.70 0.99 -3.54
CA ARG A 290 -33.18 1.02 -3.44
C ARG A 290 -33.82 -0.36 -3.60
N ALA A 291 -33.18 -1.28 -4.32
CA ALA A 291 -33.65 -2.67 -4.47
C ALA A 291 -33.31 -3.59 -3.29
N THR A 292 -32.44 -3.15 -2.37
CA THR A 292 -31.82 -4.03 -1.37
C THR A 292 -32.86 -4.74 -0.49
N THR A 293 -33.91 -4.03 -0.03
CA THR A 293 -35.00 -4.63 0.75
C THR A 293 -35.70 -5.74 -0.04
N THR A 294 -36.09 -5.46 -1.28
CA THR A 294 -36.74 -6.44 -2.17
C THR A 294 -35.85 -7.66 -2.41
N ILE A 295 -34.53 -7.45 -2.57
CA ILE A 295 -33.56 -8.54 -2.71
C ILE A 295 -33.54 -9.42 -1.46
N HIS A 296 -33.54 -8.84 -0.26
CA HIS A 296 -33.59 -9.62 0.99
C HIS A 296 -34.91 -10.40 1.17
N GLU A 297 -36.04 -9.82 0.78
CA GLU A 297 -37.33 -10.54 0.77
C GLU A 297 -37.28 -11.76 -0.15
N MET A 298 -36.71 -11.60 -1.36
CA MET A 298 -36.54 -12.70 -2.31
C MET A 298 -35.56 -13.77 -1.80
N LEU A 299 -34.48 -13.37 -1.11
CA LEU A 299 -33.54 -14.29 -0.49
C LEU A 299 -34.20 -15.11 0.62
N ALA A 300 -35.08 -14.49 1.43
CA ALA A 300 -35.81 -15.20 2.47
C ALA A 300 -36.73 -16.28 1.89
N GLU A 301 -37.40 -15.98 0.77
CA GLU A 301 -38.34 -16.87 0.10
C GLU A 301 -37.63 -17.98 -0.70
N ALA A 302 -36.68 -17.62 -1.55
CA ALA A 302 -36.10 -18.51 -2.56
C ALA A 302 -34.68 -18.99 -2.22
N GLY A 303 -34.02 -18.40 -1.23
CA GLY A 303 -32.61 -18.68 -0.90
C GLY A 303 -31.60 -18.08 -1.89
N THR A 304 -32.06 -17.45 -2.97
CA THR A 304 -31.23 -16.82 -3.99
C THR A 304 -31.98 -15.65 -4.64
N ALA A 305 -31.24 -14.64 -5.09
CA ALA A 305 -31.75 -13.53 -5.88
C ALA A 305 -30.83 -13.26 -7.08
N THR A 306 -31.37 -13.33 -8.30
CA THR A 306 -30.67 -13.01 -9.56
C THR A 306 -31.16 -11.66 -10.07
N VAL A 307 -30.43 -10.61 -9.71
CA VAL A 307 -30.69 -9.23 -10.07
C VAL A 307 -30.26 -8.96 -11.50
N MET A 308 -31.20 -8.50 -12.31
CA MET A 308 -31.00 -8.13 -13.71
C MET A 308 -31.26 -6.63 -13.88
N MET A 309 -30.20 -5.82 -13.86
CA MET A 309 -30.29 -4.36 -13.98
C MET A 309 -29.91 -3.89 -15.37
N ARG A 310 -30.74 -3.03 -15.98
CA ARG A 310 -30.49 -2.41 -17.29
C ARG A 310 -30.50 -0.89 -17.21
N ASN A 311 -30.06 -0.24 -18.29
CA ASN A 311 -30.05 1.20 -18.48
C ASN A 311 -29.30 1.95 -17.36
N SER A 312 -28.22 1.33 -16.86
CA SER A 312 -27.48 1.82 -15.70
C SER A 312 -26.08 2.32 -16.08
N HIS A 313 -25.63 3.35 -15.39
CA HIS A 313 -24.26 3.85 -15.45
C HIS A 313 -23.46 3.33 -14.26
N HIS A 314 -22.41 2.55 -14.51
CA HIS A 314 -21.51 2.05 -13.46
C HIS A 314 -20.08 2.56 -13.72
N PHE A 315 -19.56 3.36 -12.78
CA PHE A 315 -18.28 4.05 -12.90
C PHE A 315 -17.42 3.98 -11.63
N SER A 316 -17.56 2.85 -10.91
CA SER A 316 -16.88 2.57 -9.64
C SER A 316 -16.23 1.19 -9.68
N ALA A 317 -15.56 0.81 -8.59
CA ALA A 317 -15.21 -0.59 -8.34
C ALA A 317 -16.49 -1.43 -8.08
N LEU A 318 -16.42 -2.75 -8.25
CA LEU A 318 -17.55 -3.66 -8.06
C LEU A 318 -17.59 -4.27 -6.65
N TRP A 319 -16.45 -4.39 -5.97
CA TRP A 319 -16.44 -4.91 -4.59
C TRP A 319 -17.38 -4.17 -3.60
N PRO A 320 -17.66 -2.85 -3.72
CA PRO A 320 -18.63 -2.18 -2.85
C PRO A 320 -20.06 -2.66 -3.03
N ASP A 321 -20.41 -3.21 -4.20
CA ASP A 321 -21.76 -3.71 -4.49
C ASP A 321 -22.01 -5.07 -3.80
N LEU A 322 -20.94 -5.78 -3.43
CA LEU A 322 -20.98 -7.14 -2.87
C LEU A 322 -20.70 -7.18 -1.36
N GLU A 323 -19.82 -6.28 -0.89
CA GLU A 323 -19.35 -6.28 0.50
C GLU A 323 -20.51 -6.24 1.52
N PRO A 324 -21.57 -5.41 1.35
CA PRO A 324 -22.72 -5.42 2.27
C PRO A 324 -23.46 -6.77 2.35
N PHE A 325 -23.61 -7.48 1.23
CA PHE A 325 -24.24 -8.81 1.23
C PHE A 325 -23.35 -9.84 1.95
N ALA A 326 -22.03 -9.77 1.71
CA ALA A 326 -21.08 -10.67 2.36
C ALA A 326 -20.96 -10.40 3.87
N GLU A 327 -21.04 -9.14 4.29
CA GLU A 327 -21.16 -8.75 5.71
C GLU A 327 -22.45 -9.29 6.34
N ALA A 328 -23.54 -9.36 5.58
CA ALA A 328 -24.82 -9.96 5.99
C ALA A 328 -24.83 -11.51 5.95
N GLY A 329 -23.69 -12.16 5.70
CA GLY A 329 -23.60 -13.63 5.69
C GLY A 329 -23.97 -14.29 4.36
N LEU A 330 -24.10 -13.53 3.28
CA LEU A 330 -24.53 -14.02 1.96
C LEU A 330 -23.35 -14.14 1.00
N VAL A 331 -23.48 -15.02 0.00
CA VAL A 331 -22.53 -15.10 -1.12
C VAL A 331 -23.04 -14.23 -2.25
N ALA A 332 -22.17 -13.43 -2.88
CA ALA A 332 -22.56 -12.55 -3.97
C ALA A 332 -21.54 -12.59 -5.12
N LEU A 333 -22.03 -12.55 -6.36
CA LEU A 333 -21.24 -12.48 -7.59
C LEU A 333 -21.87 -11.44 -8.51
N THR A 334 -21.11 -10.45 -8.96
CA THR A 334 -21.60 -9.40 -9.87
C THR A 334 -20.70 -9.25 -11.09
N MET A 335 -21.32 -8.88 -12.21
CA MET A 335 -20.70 -8.61 -13.49
C MET A 335 -21.30 -7.34 -14.08
N VAL A 336 -20.47 -6.53 -14.73
CA VAL A 336 -20.89 -5.26 -15.33
C VAL A 336 -20.27 -5.15 -16.73
N ALA A 337 -21.07 -4.79 -17.73
CA ALA A 337 -20.54 -4.49 -19.06
C ALA A 337 -20.02 -3.05 -19.12
N GLY A 338 -18.86 -2.84 -19.76
CA GLY A 338 -18.19 -1.54 -19.86
C GLY A 338 -18.44 -0.82 -21.20
N GLY A 339 -17.53 0.07 -21.59
CA GLY A 339 -17.49 0.69 -22.91
C GLY A 339 -16.37 0.07 -23.75
N PRO A 340 -16.39 0.20 -25.09
CA PRO A 340 -15.60 -0.63 -26.00
C PRO A 340 -14.12 -0.23 -25.96
N THR A 341 -13.36 -0.85 -25.06
CA THR A 341 -11.98 -0.50 -24.70
C THR A 341 -11.07 -1.72 -24.56
N VAL A 342 -11.57 -2.88 -24.96
CA VAL A 342 -10.85 -4.13 -24.97
C VAL A 342 -10.98 -4.76 -26.36
N THR A 343 -9.84 -5.19 -26.89
CA THR A 343 -9.69 -5.77 -28.21
C THR A 343 -9.32 -7.25 -28.14
N MET A 344 -9.24 -7.92 -29.29
CA MET A 344 -8.64 -9.24 -29.42
C MET A 344 -7.61 -9.23 -30.54
N ARG A 345 -6.59 -10.09 -30.45
CA ARG A 345 -5.61 -10.23 -31.53
C ARG A 345 -6.33 -10.61 -32.84
N GLY A 346 -6.07 -9.85 -33.89
CA GLY A 346 -6.72 -10.03 -35.20
C GLY A 346 -8.12 -9.42 -35.32
N ALA A 347 -8.65 -8.78 -34.27
CA ALA A 347 -9.87 -8.00 -34.37
C ALA A 347 -9.62 -6.70 -35.13
N THR A 348 -10.63 -6.24 -35.87
CA THR A 348 -10.58 -4.97 -36.62
C THR A 348 -11.21 -3.80 -35.87
N ARG A 349 -11.87 -4.07 -34.73
CA ARG A 349 -12.51 -3.08 -33.86
C ARG A 349 -12.68 -3.61 -32.44
N ASN A 350 -12.83 -2.69 -31.49
CA ASN A 350 -13.08 -3.01 -30.09
C ASN A 350 -14.56 -3.29 -29.87
N VAL A 351 -14.83 -4.41 -29.21
CA VAL A 351 -16.19 -4.90 -28.99
C VAL A 351 -16.50 -5.18 -27.54
N PHE A 352 -15.46 -5.36 -26.71
CA PHE A 352 -15.60 -5.63 -25.29
C PHE A 352 -15.23 -4.40 -24.47
N GLY A 353 -15.85 -4.28 -23.30
CA GLY A 353 -15.32 -3.45 -22.23
C GLY A 353 -14.32 -4.20 -21.37
N THR A 354 -13.80 -3.49 -20.36
CA THR A 354 -12.98 -4.09 -19.29
C THR A 354 -13.77 -5.14 -18.49
N ASN A 355 -15.11 -5.10 -18.59
CA ASN A 355 -16.06 -6.16 -18.23
C ASN A 355 -15.70 -6.88 -16.94
N PRO A 356 -15.71 -6.18 -15.80
CA PRO A 356 -15.24 -6.74 -14.54
C PRO A 356 -16.19 -7.78 -13.96
N ILE A 357 -15.61 -8.72 -13.22
CA ILE A 357 -16.28 -9.75 -12.43
C ILE A 357 -15.83 -9.58 -10.99
N ALA A 358 -16.78 -9.57 -10.06
CA ALA A 358 -16.47 -9.52 -8.64
C ALA A 358 -17.24 -10.58 -7.87
N PHE A 359 -16.62 -11.11 -6.82
CA PHE A 359 -17.16 -12.16 -5.96
C PHE A 359 -16.90 -11.80 -4.50
N GLY A 360 -17.90 -12.02 -3.63
CA GLY A 360 -17.83 -11.77 -2.20
C GLY A 360 -18.48 -12.88 -1.39
N CYS A 361 -17.89 -13.25 -0.24
CA CYS A 361 -18.49 -14.22 0.67
C CYS A 361 -18.06 -13.99 2.14
N PRO A 362 -18.89 -14.44 3.11
CA PRO A 362 -18.57 -14.30 4.53
C PRO A 362 -17.44 -15.22 4.97
N VAL A 363 -16.68 -14.78 5.97
CA VAL A 363 -15.60 -15.54 6.62
C VAL A 363 -15.83 -15.49 8.12
N ALA A 364 -15.85 -16.65 8.79
CA ALA A 364 -16.08 -16.68 10.23
C ALA A 364 -14.94 -15.96 10.97
N GLY A 365 -15.29 -15.05 11.89
CA GLY A 365 -14.33 -14.32 12.71
C GLY A 365 -13.46 -13.29 11.98
N ALA A 366 -13.75 -12.99 10.71
CA ALA A 366 -12.98 -12.03 9.92
C ALA A 366 -13.89 -11.19 9.01
N ARG A 367 -13.32 -10.13 8.40
CA ARG A 367 -14.00 -9.39 7.34
C ARG A 367 -14.24 -10.29 6.11
N PRO A 368 -15.25 -10.01 5.28
CA PRO A 368 -15.56 -10.82 4.11
C PRO A 368 -14.40 -10.99 3.15
N LEU A 369 -14.34 -12.15 2.48
CA LEU A 369 -13.45 -12.32 1.34
C LEU A 369 -14.12 -11.65 0.13
N ALA A 370 -13.44 -10.70 -0.51
CA ALA A 370 -13.96 -10.03 -1.69
C ALA A 370 -12.90 -9.83 -2.77
N MET A 371 -13.24 -10.24 -3.99
CA MET A 371 -12.43 -10.20 -5.20
C MET A 371 -13.11 -9.29 -6.22
N ASP A 372 -12.33 -8.51 -6.95
CA ASP A 372 -12.79 -7.61 -8.00
C ASP A 372 -11.69 -7.53 -9.06
N LEU A 373 -12.00 -7.97 -10.27
CA LEU A 373 -11.04 -8.07 -11.36
C LEU A 373 -11.70 -7.69 -12.70
N ALA A 374 -10.99 -6.88 -13.48
CA ALA A 374 -11.31 -6.69 -14.88
C ALA A 374 -11.04 -7.98 -15.68
N THR A 375 -11.77 -8.20 -16.76
CA THR A 375 -11.44 -9.25 -17.74
C THR A 375 -10.35 -8.82 -18.74
N SER A 376 -9.95 -7.56 -18.70
CA SER A 376 -8.73 -7.03 -19.30
C SER A 376 -7.50 -7.21 -18.40
N THR A 377 -6.31 -7.14 -18.98
CA THR A 377 -5.00 -7.17 -18.29
C THR A 377 -4.85 -6.02 -17.29
N THR A 378 -5.51 -4.91 -17.55
CA THR A 378 -5.49 -3.69 -16.73
C THR A 378 -6.84 -2.97 -16.84
N SER A 379 -7.16 -2.10 -15.88
CA SER A 379 -8.32 -1.23 -15.98
C SER A 379 -7.97 0.05 -16.75
N ASN A 380 -8.93 0.66 -17.43
CA ASN A 380 -8.73 1.99 -18.06
C ASN A 380 -8.30 3.06 -17.04
N GLY A 381 -8.72 2.93 -15.78
CA GLY A 381 -8.31 3.85 -14.74
C GLY A 381 -6.85 3.68 -14.34
N ASP A 382 -6.36 2.44 -14.28
CA ASP A 382 -4.95 2.16 -13.97
C ASP A 382 -4.04 2.57 -15.13
N LEU A 383 -4.46 2.38 -16.39
CA LEU A 383 -3.73 2.90 -17.57
C LEU A 383 -3.54 4.41 -17.50
N ARG A 384 -4.59 5.16 -17.14
CA ARG A 384 -4.50 6.62 -16.97
C ARG A 384 -3.56 7.01 -15.85
N ILE A 385 -3.54 6.26 -14.75
CA ILE A 385 -2.60 6.50 -13.64
C ILE A 385 -1.15 6.27 -14.09
N VAL A 386 -0.89 5.15 -14.78
CA VAL A 386 0.45 4.82 -15.28
C VAL A 386 0.94 5.87 -16.29
N ARG A 387 0.04 6.35 -17.18
CA ARG A 387 0.30 7.49 -18.06
C ARG A 387 0.59 8.77 -17.28
N ASP A 388 -0.24 9.12 -16.30
CA ASP A 388 -0.04 10.35 -15.50
C ASP A 388 1.24 10.29 -14.64
N GLU A 389 1.80 9.10 -14.44
CA GLU A 389 3.11 8.86 -13.82
C GLU A 389 4.26 8.81 -14.85
N ASP A 390 4.00 9.06 -16.14
CA ASP A 390 4.96 8.97 -17.26
C ASP A 390 5.70 7.61 -17.31
N ARG A 391 4.98 6.52 -17.05
CA ARG A 391 5.53 5.15 -17.00
C ARG A 391 4.97 4.26 -18.09
N GLU A 392 5.76 3.26 -18.49
CA GLU A 392 5.37 2.21 -19.43
C GLU A 392 4.57 1.08 -18.72
N VAL A 393 3.65 0.43 -19.44
CA VAL A 393 2.98 -0.80 -19.01
C VAL A 393 3.67 -2.05 -19.54
N PRO A 394 3.54 -3.23 -18.89
CA PRO A 394 4.15 -4.45 -19.40
C PRO A 394 3.67 -4.79 -20.82
N ILE A 395 4.59 -5.25 -21.67
CA ILE A 395 4.28 -5.81 -23.00
C ILE A 395 3.20 -6.89 -22.87
N GLY A 396 2.19 -6.82 -23.75
CA GLY A 396 0.99 -7.66 -23.70
C GLY A 396 -0.18 -7.03 -22.94
N THR A 397 -0.03 -5.80 -22.44
CA THR A 397 -1.16 -5.03 -21.87
C THR A 397 -2.12 -4.55 -22.95
N GLY A 398 -1.61 -4.09 -24.10
CA GLY A 398 -2.42 -3.63 -25.22
C GLY A 398 -1.71 -3.74 -26.57
N LEU A 399 -2.44 -3.39 -27.63
CA LEU A 399 -1.95 -3.38 -29.01
C LEU A 399 -1.85 -1.95 -29.55
N GLY A 400 -0.84 -1.72 -30.39
CA GLY A 400 -0.70 -0.51 -31.20
C GLY A 400 -1.13 -0.75 -32.65
N ARG A 401 -0.88 0.24 -33.51
CA ARG A 401 -1.25 0.14 -34.93
C ARG A 401 -0.71 -1.13 -35.60
N GLY A 402 -1.60 -1.81 -36.32
CA GLY A 402 -1.29 -3.07 -37.02
C GLY A 402 -1.28 -4.31 -36.12
N GLY A 403 -1.72 -4.20 -34.86
CA GLY A 403 -1.82 -5.33 -33.93
C GLY A 403 -0.50 -5.74 -33.29
N ARG A 404 0.48 -4.83 -33.24
CA ARG A 404 1.78 -5.04 -32.56
C ARG A 404 1.61 -4.82 -31.06
N ASP A 405 2.31 -5.61 -30.23
CA ASP A 405 2.32 -5.37 -28.79
C ASP A 405 3.08 -4.09 -28.47
N ILE A 406 2.52 -3.29 -27.58
CA ILE A 406 3.08 -2.01 -27.11
C ILE A 406 3.01 -1.92 -25.58
N ASP A 407 3.84 -1.05 -25.03
CA ASP A 407 4.00 -0.71 -23.63
C ASP A 407 3.66 0.76 -23.32
N ASP A 408 3.40 1.58 -24.35
CA ASP A 408 2.96 2.97 -24.22
C ASP A 408 1.47 3.05 -23.80
N PRO A 409 1.14 3.53 -22.59
CA PRO A 409 -0.24 3.66 -22.14
C PRO A 409 -1.04 4.70 -22.94
N ASP A 410 -0.41 5.73 -23.53
CA ASP A 410 -1.10 6.73 -24.34
C ASP A 410 -1.60 6.15 -25.66
N GLU A 411 -0.74 5.39 -26.37
CA GLU A 411 -1.15 4.71 -27.60
C GLU A 411 -2.26 3.67 -27.31
N ILE A 412 -2.18 2.92 -26.21
CA ILE A 412 -3.23 1.96 -25.80
C ILE A 412 -4.56 2.68 -25.53
N LEU A 413 -4.54 3.79 -24.76
CA LEU A 413 -5.74 4.56 -24.42
C LEU A 413 -6.37 5.24 -25.65
N ALA A 414 -5.55 5.75 -26.56
CA ALA A 414 -6.03 6.41 -27.77
C ALA A 414 -6.75 5.45 -28.73
N HIS A 415 -6.32 4.19 -28.78
CA HIS A 415 -6.90 3.17 -29.64
C HIS A 415 -7.98 2.33 -28.94
N GLY A 416 -7.98 2.27 -27.60
CA GLY A 416 -8.91 1.44 -26.83
C GLY A 416 -8.57 -0.05 -26.92
N ASP A 417 -7.28 -0.36 -27.10
CA ASP A 417 -6.80 -1.69 -27.52
C ASP A 417 -6.19 -2.47 -26.35
N ALA A 418 -6.75 -2.36 -25.15
CA ALA A 418 -6.33 -3.19 -24.03
C ALA A 418 -6.64 -4.68 -24.33
N LEU A 419 -5.77 -5.58 -23.88
CA LEU A 419 -5.92 -7.01 -24.12
C LEU A 419 -6.64 -7.73 -22.95
N PRO A 420 -7.34 -8.84 -23.21
CA PRO A 420 -7.90 -9.68 -22.16
C PRO A 420 -6.81 -10.37 -21.33
N PHE A 421 -7.02 -10.49 -20.01
CA PHE A 421 -6.06 -11.21 -19.18
C PHE A 421 -6.03 -12.70 -19.56
N GLY A 422 -4.85 -13.32 -19.56
CA GLY A 422 -4.74 -14.73 -19.93
C GLY A 422 -5.22 -15.05 -21.36
N GLY A 423 -5.24 -14.06 -22.25
CA GLY A 423 -5.59 -14.21 -23.66
C GLY A 423 -7.02 -14.71 -23.87
N HIS A 424 -7.18 -15.84 -24.57
CA HIS A 424 -8.49 -16.41 -24.91
C HIS A 424 -9.36 -16.71 -23.68
N LYS A 425 -8.78 -16.96 -22.51
CA LYS A 425 -9.53 -17.22 -21.28
C LYS A 425 -10.22 -15.95 -20.76
N GLY A 426 -9.50 -14.84 -20.67
CA GLY A 426 -10.10 -13.54 -20.32
C GLY A 426 -11.10 -13.09 -21.37
N ALA A 427 -10.84 -13.35 -22.65
CA ALA A 427 -11.79 -13.04 -23.72
C ALA A 427 -13.11 -13.82 -23.57
N ALA A 428 -13.04 -15.12 -23.25
CA ALA A 428 -14.23 -15.94 -22.99
C ALA A 428 -15.02 -15.44 -21.77
N LEU A 429 -14.33 -15.01 -20.70
CA LEU A 429 -14.98 -14.39 -19.54
C LEU A 429 -15.60 -13.04 -19.89
N SER A 430 -14.94 -12.21 -20.69
CA SER A 430 -15.48 -10.93 -21.15
C SER A 430 -16.75 -11.12 -21.99
N LEU A 431 -16.77 -12.12 -22.87
CA LEU A 431 -17.98 -12.51 -23.61
C LEU A 431 -19.10 -12.97 -22.67
N MET A 432 -18.79 -13.76 -21.64
CA MET A 432 -19.77 -14.16 -20.62
C MET A 432 -20.35 -12.94 -19.91
N VAL A 433 -19.55 -11.93 -19.59
CA VAL A 433 -20.01 -10.67 -18.98
C VAL A 433 -20.93 -9.91 -19.92
N GLU A 434 -20.63 -9.78 -21.21
CA GLU A 434 -21.55 -9.15 -22.19
C GLU A 434 -22.91 -9.87 -22.21
N VAL A 435 -22.90 -11.20 -22.25
CA VAL A 435 -24.14 -11.98 -22.28
C VAL A 435 -24.95 -11.78 -20.99
N LEU A 436 -24.31 -11.83 -19.82
CA LEU A 436 -25.00 -11.76 -18.54
C LEU A 436 -25.39 -10.34 -18.13
N ALA A 437 -24.52 -9.35 -18.34
CA ALA A 437 -24.73 -7.98 -17.89
C ALA A 437 -25.44 -7.10 -18.94
N SER A 438 -25.44 -7.48 -20.22
CA SER A 438 -26.16 -6.76 -21.28
C SER A 438 -27.34 -7.58 -21.82
N SER A 439 -27.08 -8.71 -22.48
CA SER A 439 -28.15 -9.47 -23.15
C SER A 439 -29.23 -9.97 -22.21
N LEU A 440 -28.85 -10.55 -21.07
CA LEU A 440 -29.78 -11.10 -20.08
C LEU A 440 -30.53 -10.01 -19.32
N THR A 441 -29.89 -8.87 -19.03
CA THR A 441 -30.52 -7.75 -18.31
C THR A 441 -31.41 -6.90 -19.21
N GLY A 442 -31.13 -6.88 -20.51
CA GLY A 442 -31.67 -5.92 -21.46
C GLY A 442 -30.92 -4.58 -21.49
N GLY A 443 -29.73 -4.51 -20.89
CA GLY A 443 -28.82 -3.37 -21.01
C GLY A 443 -28.05 -3.37 -22.33
N GLY A 444 -27.49 -2.22 -22.72
CA GLY A 444 -26.67 -2.11 -23.93
C GLY A 444 -25.39 -2.94 -23.84
N PHE A 445 -24.95 -3.51 -24.96
CA PHE A 445 -23.62 -4.12 -25.08
C PHE A 445 -22.53 -3.04 -25.04
N SER A 446 -21.29 -3.43 -24.73
CA SER A 446 -20.19 -2.46 -24.67
C SER A 446 -20.03 -1.67 -25.98
N HIS A 447 -20.12 -2.33 -27.12
CA HIS A 447 -19.99 -1.68 -28.44
C HIS A 447 -21.15 -0.73 -28.81
N GLU A 448 -22.28 -0.81 -28.11
CA GLU A 448 -23.44 0.07 -28.27
C GLU A 448 -23.40 1.26 -27.30
N SER A 449 -22.55 1.17 -26.28
CA SER A 449 -22.56 2.02 -25.09
C SER A 449 -21.28 2.85 -24.98
N GLY A 450 -21.02 3.66 -26.00
CA GLY A 450 -19.78 4.44 -26.17
C GLY A 450 -19.66 5.70 -25.30
N PHE A 451 -18.58 6.44 -25.53
CA PHE A 451 -18.17 7.64 -24.78
C PHE A 451 -18.51 8.95 -25.53
N GLU A 452 -19.76 9.08 -25.99
CA GLU A 452 -20.17 10.21 -26.83
C GLU A 452 -20.31 11.52 -26.03
N ASN A 453 -20.06 12.67 -26.68
CA ASN A 453 -20.29 14.01 -26.14
C ASN A 453 -19.62 14.28 -24.77
N GLY A 454 -18.46 13.68 -24.51
CA GLY A 454 -17.71 13.84 -23.26
C GLY A 454 -18.18 12.93 -22.12
N ASN A 455 -19.16 12.05 -22.36
CA ASN A 455 -19.56 11.01 -21.42
C ASN A 455 -18.39 10.03 -21.18
N GLN A 456 -18.12 9.72 -19.91
CA GLN A 456 -17.11 8.74 -19.51
C GLN A 456 -17.71 7.49 -18.88
N SER A 457 -19.02 7.46 -18.63
CA SER A 457 -19.72 6.34 -18.02
C SER A 457 -20.63 5.66 -19.04
N PRO A 458 -20.28 4.46 -19.54
CA PRO A 458 -21.14 3.66 -20.43
C PRO A 458 -22.52 3.41 -19.83
N ARG A 459 -23.56 3.41 -20.68
CA ARG A 459 -24.94 3.08 -20.30
C ARG A 459 -25.26 1.62 -20.66
N THR A 460 -25.03 0.71 -19.74
CA THR A 460 -25.08 -0.73 -19.99
C THR A 460 -26.06 -1.40 -19.03
N GLY A 461 -25.64 -2.47 -18.36
CA GLY A 461 -26.37 -3.19 -17.33
C GLY A 461 -25.43 -3.86 -16.33
N GLN A 462 -26.04 -4.35 -15.25
CA GLN A 462 -25.37 -5.07 -14.17
C GLN A 462 -26.13 -6.36 -13.86
N PHE A 463 -25.39 -7.45 -13.84
CA PHE A 463 -25.87 -8.75 -13.38
C PHE A 463 -25.31 -9.00 -11.98
N LEU A 464 -26.18 -9.34 -11.03
CA LEU A 464 -25.77 -9.70 -9.67
C LEU A 464 -26.56 -10.93 -9.23
N ILE A 465 -25.87 -11.96 -8.74
CA ILE A 465 -26.50 -13.08 -8.04
C ILE A 465 -26.08 -13.05 -6.57
N VAL A 466 -27.07 -13.16 -5.70
CA VAL A 466 -26.90 -13.27 -4.25
C VAL A 466 -27.50 -14.60 -3.80
N ILE A 467 -26.78 -15.33 -2.95
CA ILE A 467 -27.13 -16.68 -2.51
C ILE A 467 -27.03 -16.72 -0.99
N ASP A 468 -28.04 -17.28 -0.34
CA ASP A 468 -27.99 -17.67 1.06
C ASP A 468 -27.27 -19.03 1.17
N PRO A 469 -26.01 -19.06 1.63
CA PRO A 469 -25.23 -20.30 1.65
C PRO A 469 -25.80 -21.33 2.65
N SER A 470 -26.62 -20.91 3.62
CA SER A 470 -27.23 -21.82 4.60
C SER A 470 -28.20 -22.82 3.95
N ARG A 471 -28.73 -22.48 2.77
CA ARG A 471 -29.61 -23.38 1.99
C ARG A 471 -28.88 -24.59 1.40
N GLY A 472 -27.57 -24.46 1.19
CA GLY A 472 -26.75 -25.56 0.71
C GLY A 472 -26.20 -26.41 1.85
N GLN A 473 -25.76 -25.77 2.94
CA GLN A 473 -25.21 -26.42 4.14
C GLN A 473 -24.96 -25.43 5.28
N ASP A 474 -24.93 -25.95 6.51
CA ASP A 474 -24.55 -25.19 7.70
C ASP A 474 -23.04 -24.91 7.78
N GLY A 475 -22.65 -23.79 8.40
CA GLY A 475 -21.23 -23.51 8.71
C GLY A 475 -20.37 -23.05 7.52
N PHE A 476 -20.97 -22.46 6.48
CA PHE A 476 -20.25 -22.01 5.28
C PHE A 476 -19.06 -21.10 5.61
N ALA A 477 -19.29 -20.06 6.41
CA ALA A 477 -18.27 -19.09 6.76
C ALA A 477 -17.09 -19.71 7.55
N ALA A 478 -17.37 -20.74 8.36
CA ALA A 478 -16.34 -21.49 9.08
C ALA A 478 -15.49 -22.35 8.13
N ARG A 479 -16.09 -22.93 7.10
CA ARG A 479 -15.36 -23.67 6.07
C ARG A 479 -14.46 -22.76 5.23
N VAL A 480 -14.94 -21.57 4.88
CA VAL A 480 -14.12 -20.57 4.19
C VAL A 480 -12.95 -20.14 5.06
N ALA A 481 -13.18 -19.85 6.35
CA ALA A 481 -12.11 -19.52 7.30
C ALA A 481 -11.05 -20.63 7.40
N GLY A 482 -11.48 -21.89 7.58
CA GLY A 482 -10.56 -23.02 7.61
C GLY A 482 -9.76 -23.21 6.32
N PHE A 483 -10.35 -22.95 5.15
CA PHE A 483 -9.61 -22.98 3.88
C PHE A 483 -8.60 -21.84 3.77
N ILE A 484 -8.95 -20.64 4.24
CA ILE A 484 -8.03 -19.49 4.32
C ILE A 484 -6.83 -19.82 5.22
N ASP A 485 -7.06 -20.46 6.36
CA ASP A 485 -5.98 -20.88 7.27
C ASP A 485 -5.04 -21.89 6.58
N VAL A 486 -5.58 -22.83 5.80
CA VAL A 486 -4.77 -23.75 4.99
C VAL A 486 -3.93 -22.97 3.97
N LEU A 487 -4.50 -22.00 3.25
CA LEU A 487 -3.74 -21.19 2.28
C LEU A 487 -2.60 -20.43 2.96
N ARG A 488 -2.86 -19.81 4.11
CA ARG A 488 -1.86 -19.08 4.89
C ARG A 488 -0.76 -20.00 5.42
N ALA A 489 -1.11 -21.19 5.91
CA ALA A 489 -0.14 -22.19 6.35
C ALA A 489 0.79 -22.66 5.22
N HIS A 490 0.35 -22.59 3.96
CA HIS A 490 1.17 -22.89 2.77
C HIS A 490 1.93 -21.67 2.23
N GLY A 491 2.02 -20.57 3.00
CA GLY A 491 2.80 -19.40 2.63
C GLY A 491 2.09 -18.43 1.68
N ILE A 492 0.80 -18.61 1.41
CA ILE A 492 -0.01 -17.62 0.68
C ILE A 492 -0.34 -16.49 1.65
N GLY A 493 0.62 -15.58 1.83
CA GLY A 493 0.56 -14.51 2.83
C GLY A 493 -0.38 -13.35 2.49
N ARG A 494 -0.93 -13.32 1.26
CA ARG A 494 -1.87 -12.28 0.82
C ARG A 494 -3.01 -12.89 0.04
N LEU A 495 -4.22 -12.71 0.55
CA LEU A 495 -5.47 -13.06 -0.13
C LEU A 495 -6.07 -11.83 -0.84
N PRO A 496 -7.04 -12.05 -1.76
CA PRO A 496 -7.93 -10.98 -2.19
C PRO A 496 -8.54 -10.26 -0.98
N SER A 497 -8.85 -8.98 -1.11
CA SER A 497 -9.30 -8.05 -0.04
C SER A 497 -8.27 -7.63 1.03
N ASP A 498 -7.26 -8.44 1.38
CA ASP A 498 -6.30 -8.12 2.47
C ASP A 498 -5.63 -6.75 2.31
N ARG A 499 -5.22 -6.39 1.07
CA ARG A 499 -4.63 -5.07 0.79
C ARG A 499 -5.63 -3.95 1.11
N ARG A 500 -6.89 -4.10 0.68
CA ARG A 500 -7.93 -3.09 0.91
C ARG A 500 -8.18 -2.91 2.40
N TYR A 501 -8.28 -4.00 3.16
CA TYR A 501 -8.49 -3.94 4.60
C TYR A 501 -7.31 -3.33 5.36
N ARG A 502 -6.07 -3.62 4.98
CA ARG A 502 -4.90 -2.93 5.56
C ARG A 502 -4.93 -1.42 5.30
N HIS A 503 -5.33 -1.00 4.10
CA HIS A 503 -5.52 0.43 3.82
C HIS A 503 -6.66 1.00 4.66
N ARG A 504 -7.77 0.27 4.81
CA ARG A 504 -8.96 0.71 5.57
C ARG A 504 -8.59 1.01 7.00
N ASP A 505 -7.92 0.06 7.65
CA ASP A 505 -7.48 0.19 9.03
C ASP A 505 -6.46 1.32 9.21
N ALA A 506 -5.58 1.53 8.22
CA ALA A 506 -4.63 2.63 8.24
C ALA A 506 -5.32 4.00 8.10
N ALA A 507 -6.33 4.08 7.23
CA ALA A 507 -7.10 5.30 6.99
C ALA A 507 -8.02 5.64 8.17
N GLU A 508 -8.65 4.66 8.80
CA GLU A 508 -9.45 4.86 10.02
C GLU A 508 -8.60 5.40 11.18
N LYS A 509 -7.35 4.90 11.31
CA LYS A 509 -6.45 5.31 12.39
C LYS A 509 -5.75 6.65 12.14
N ARG A 510 -5.44 6.98 10.88
CA ARG A 510 -4.52 8.08 10.55
C ARG A 510 -5.10 9.09 9.57
N GLY A 511 -6.38 8.94 9.21
CA GLY A 511 -7.05 9.75 8.20
C GLY A 511 -6.69 9.36 6.76
N ILE A 512 -7.45 9.92 5.82
CA ILE A 512 -7.19 9.87 4.37
C ILE A 512 -6.49 11.19 4.01
N PRO A 513 -5.21 11.19 3.61
CA PRO A 513 -4.50 12.36 3.10
C PRO A 513 -5.26 13.00 1.95
N VAL A 514 -5.49 14.30 2.06
CA VAL A 514 -6.09 15.12 1.02
C VAL A 514 -4.96 15.79 0.26
N THR A 515 -4.62 15.27 -0.93
CA THR A 515 -3.63 15.89 -1.81
C THR A 515 -4.16 17.20 -2.40
N ASP A 516 -3.29 18.07 -2.90
CA ASP A 516 -3.72 19.32 -3.55
C ASP A 516 -4.59 19.05 -4.78
N THR A 517 -4.33 17.97 -5.52
CA THR A 517 -5.21 17.50 -6.60
C THR A 517 -6.61 17.18 -6.09
N ILE A 518 -6.74 16.55 -4.92
CA ILE A 518 -8.04 16.27 -4.31
C ILE A 518 -8.69 17.58 -3.83
N ARG A 519 -7.93 18.49 -3.19
CA ARG A 519 -8.44 19.79 -2.76
C ARG A 519 -9.00 20.59 -3.93
N ALA A 520 -8.29 20.63 -5.05
CA ALA A 520 -8.68 21.34 -6.26
C ALA A 520 -9.99 20.83 -6.90
N LEU A 521 -10.52 19.68 -6.49
CA LEU A 521 -11.84 19.21 -6.93
C LEU A 521 -12.99 19.84 -6.16
N PHE A 522 -12.72 20.44 -4.99
CA PHE A 522 -13.72 21.02 -4.08
C PHE A 522 -13.67 22.56 -4.01
N VAL A 523 -12.75 23.18 -4.74
CA VAL A 523 -12.64 24.64 -4.96
C VAL A 523 -13.11 24.93 -6.37
#